data_AF-A0A440UTU0-F1
#
_entry.id   AF-A0A440UTU0-F1
#
_cell.length_a   1.000
_cell.length_b   1.000
_cell.length_c   1.000
_cell.angle_alpha   90.00
_cell.angle_beta   90.00
_cell.angle_gamma   90.00
#
_symmetry.space_group_name_H-M   'P 1'
#
loop_
_entity.id
_entity.type
_entity.pdbx_description
1 polymer ?
#
loop_
_entity_poly.entity_id
_entity_poly.type
_entity_poly.pdbx_seq_one_letter_code
_entity_poly.pdbx_strand_id
1 'polypeptide(L)'
;MAVENTTPNRNYQLPDGSNNLVDDVLRLIAALSAIDLDIAGLLVSVAQRALLVHSHVIADTTGLQAALDSKQDGSEKGNANGYASLDATGKVPAAQLPSTLFGSLNYQGDWNANTNTPTIP
;
A
#
# COMPACT_ATOMS: atom_id res chain seq x y z
N MET A 1 2.21 40.49 -44.27
CA MET A 1 2.11 40.10 -42.85
C MET A 1 2.29 38.60 -42.82
N ALA A 2 3.15 38.05 -41.96
CA ALA A 2 3.37 36.61 -41.92
C ALA A 2 2.10 35.88 -41.46
N VAL A 3 1.80 34.74 -42.06
CA VAL A 3 0.68 33.86 -41.71
C VAL A 3 1.01 33.14 -40.41
N GLU A 4 0.08 33.16 -39.45
CA GLU A 4 0.22 32.44 -38.19
C GLU A 4 -0.08 30.95 -38.36
N ASN A 5 0.87 30.12 -37.92
CA ASN A 5 0.72 28.68 -37.82
C ASN A 5 1.38 28.23 -36.51
N THR A 6 0.67 27.44 -35.70
CA THR A 6 1.18 27.01 -34.39
C THR A 6 0.81 25.57 -34.05
N THR A 7 1.58 24.92 -33.18
CA THR A 7 1.26 23.59 -32.68
C THR A 7 -0.04 23.59 -31.84
N PRO A 8 -0.88 22.54 -31.88
CA PRO A 8 -2.18 22.53 -31.19
C PRO A 8 -2.13 22.62 -29.66
N ASN A 9 -1.12 22.03 -29.03
CA ASN A 9 -1.11 21.83 -27.58
C ASN A 9 -0.30 22.89 -26.82
N ARG A 10 0.76 23.42 -27.46
CA ARG A 10 1.73 24.34 -26.84
C ARG A 10 1.86 25.67 -27.56
N ASN A 11 1.12 25.86 -28.65
CA ASN A 11 1.13 27.08 -29.47
C ASN A 11 2.53 27.51 -29.94
N TYR A 12 3.51 26.60 -29.98
CA TYR A 12 4.80 26.87 -30.58
C TYR A 12 4.63 27.28 -32.04
N GLN A 13 5.33 28.32 -32.45
CA GLN A 13 5.28 28.82 -33.82
C GLN A 13 5.82 27.77 -34.79
N LEU A 14 5.15 27.63 -35.94
CA LEU A 14 5.54 26.75 -37.02
C LEU A 14 5.79 27.57 -38.29
N PRO A 15 6.69 27.12 -39.18
CA PRO A 15 6.80 27.67 -40.53
C PRO A 15 5.48 27.56 -41.32
N ASP A 16 5.30 28.45 -42.28
CA ASP A 16 4.22 28.38 -43.27
C ASP A 16 4.80 28.58 -44.67
N GLY A 17 4.45 27.71 -45.62
CA GLY A 17 4.99 27.78 -46.99
C GLY A 17 4.68 29.08 -47.75
N SER A 18 3.75 29.90 -47.24
CA SER A 18 3.40 31.21 -47.79
C SER A 18 4.22 32.35 -47.20
N ASN A 19 5.01 32.10 -46.13
CA ASN A 19 5.84 33.10 -45.49
C ASN A 19 7.19 33.27 -46.21
N ASN A 20 7.83 34.42 -45.99
CA ASN A 20 9.23 34.58 -46.39
C ASN A 20 10.13 33.79 -45.44
N LEU A 21 11.27 33.31 -45.96
CA LEU A 21 12.24 32.55 -45.18
C LEU A 21 12.70 33.29 -43.91
N VAL A 22 12.86 34.62 -43.98
CA VAL A 22 13.26 35.44 -42.82
C VAL A 22 12.22 35.39 -41.69
N ASP A 23 10.94 35.38 -42.03
CA ASP A 23 9.85 35.32 -41.04
C ASP A 23 9.78 33.92 -40.41
N ASP A 24 9.91 32.87 -41.21
CA ASP A 24 9.91 31.49 -40.72
C ASP A 24 11.15 31.15 -39.88
N VAL A 25 12.32 31.71 -40.20
CA VAL A 25 13.52 31.56 -39.35
C VAL A 25 13.29 32.19 -37.98
N LEU A 26 12.68 33.38 -37.92
CA LEU A 26 12.33 34.01 -36.64
C LEU A 26 11.31 33.19 -35.85
N ARG A 27 10.33 32.57 -36.53
CA ARG A 27 9.36 31.66 -35.91
C ARG A 27 10.03 30.41 -35.33
N LEU A 28 10.98 29.81 -36.05
CA LEU A 28 11.73 28.65 -35.56
C LEU A 28 12.58 29.01 -34.32
N ILE A 29 13.19 30.19 -34.31
CA ILE A 29 13.94 30.69 -33.14
C ILE A 29 13.01 30.83 -31.93
N ALA A 30 11.85 31.47 -32.12
CA ALA A 30 10.88 31.66 -31.05
C ALA A 30 10.29 30.33 -30.54
N ALA A 31 10.01 29.38 -31.43
CA ALA A 31 9.59 28.03 -31.06
C ALA A 31 10.65 27.30 -30.22
N LEU A 32 11.93 27.39 -30.60
CA LEU A 32 13.02 26.79 -29.84
C LEU A 32 13.14 27.41 -28.45
N SER A 33 13.05 28.74 -28.33
CA SER A 33 13.05 29.42 -27.02
C SER A 33 11.85 29.04 -26.15
N ALA A 34 10.66 28.88 -26.76
CA ALA A 34 9.46 28.44 -26.04
C ALA A 34 9.58 26.99 -25.56
N ILE A 35 10.15 26.10 -26.40
CA ILE A 35 10.42 24.71 -26.05
C ILE A 35 11.40 24.62 -24.87
N ASP A 36 12.48 25.39 -24.88
CA ASP A 36 13.47 25.41 -23.79
C ASP A 36 12.82 25.82 -22.45
N LEU A 37 12.04 26.91 -22.47
CA LEU A 37 11.31 27.38 -21.30
C LEU A 37 10.34 26.32 -20.77
N ASP A 38 9.60 25.67 -21.67
CA ASP A 38 8.62 24.66 -21.32
C ASP A 38 9.26 23.38 -20.79
N ILE A 39 10.39 22.95 -21.35
CA ILE A 39 11.18 21.82 -20.83
C ILE A 39 11.68 22.16 -19.43
N ALA A 40 12.27 23.35 -19.23
CA ALA A 40 12.71 23.79 -17.91
C ALA A 40 11.57 23.78 -16.88
N GLY A 41 10.38 24.29 -17.24
CA GLY A 41 9.19 24.26 -16.38
C GLY A 41 8.71 22.84 -16.06
N LEU A 42 8.71 21.95 -17.06
CA LEU A 42 8.37 20.54 -16.85
C LEU A 42 9.36 19.86 -15.89
N LEU A 43 10.67 20.07 -16.06
CA LEU A 43 11.69 19.51 -15.16
C LEU A 43 11.49 19.97 -13.72
N VAL A 44 11.24 21.26 -13.49
CA VAL A 44 10.95 21.79 -12.15
C VAL A 44 9.69 21.14 -11.57
N SER A 45 8.62 21.04 -12.36
CA SER A 45 7.36 20.44 -11.90
C SER A 45 7.50 18.97 -11.53
N VAL A 46 8.25 18.19 -12.31
CA VAL A 46 8.49 16.76 -12.05
C VAL A 46 9.39 16.60 -10.83
N ALA A 47 10.46 17.39 -10.71
CA ALA A 47 11.37 17.33 -9.56
C ALA A 47 10.66 17.68 -8.24
N GLN A 48 9.75 18.66 -8.25
CA GLN A 48 9.01 19.06 -7.06
C GLN A 48 7.89 18.08 -6.68
N ARG A 49 7.27 17.38 -7.64
CA ARG A 49 6.24 16.37 -7.35
C ARG A 49 6.77 15.20 -6.51
N ALA A 50 8.02 14.79 -6.71
CA ALA A 50 8.64 13.73 -5.89
C ALA A 50 8.99 14.19 -4.46
N LEU A 51 9.34 15.48 -4.29
CA LEU A 51 9.83 16.04 -3.03
C LEU A 51 8.73 16.63 -2.13
N LEU A 52 7.65 17.18 -2.72
CA LEU A 52 6.66 17.94 -1.97
C LEU A 52 5.51 17.09 -1.41
N VAL A 53 5.27 15.88 -1.95
CA VAL A 53 4.10 15.07 -1.57
C VAL A 53 4.38 13.56 -1.66
N HIS A 54 5.13 13.00 -0.70
CA HIS A 54 5.00 11.57 -0.43
C HIS A 54 4.84 11.29 1.07
N SER A 55 3.77 11.84 1.65
CA SER A 55 3.20 11.25 2.86
C SER A 55 2.04 10.38 2.46
N HIS A 56 2.05 9.12 2.88
CA HIS A 56 0.88 8.26 2.76
C HIS A 56 0.18 8.14 4.10
N VAL A 57 -1.13 8.40 4.11
CA VAL A 57 -1.98 8.03 5.25
C VAL A 57 -2.49 6.61 5.04
N ILE A 58 -2.88 5.94 6.12
CA ILE A 58 -3.42 4.56 6.06
C ILE A 58 -4.61 4.43 5.09
N ALA A 59 -5.38 5.51 4.92
CA ALA A 59 -6.53 5.59 4.01
C ALA A 59 -6.14 5.56 2.52
N ASP A 60 -4.87 5.79 2.17
CA ASP A 60 -4.40 5.72 0.78
C ASP A 60 -4.39 4.29 0.24
N THR A 61 -4.37 3.29 1.13
CA THR A 61 -4.45 1.89 0.75
C THR A 61 -5.85 1.36 1.10
N THR A 62 -6.72 1.30 0.09
CA THR A 62 -8.09 0.77 0.23
C THR A 62 -8.08 -0.58 0.96
N GLY A 63 -8.77 -0.65 2.10
CA GLY A 63 -8.90 -1.86 2.91
C GLY A 63 -7.79 -2.10 3.94
N LEU A 64 -6.72 -1.30 3.98
CA LEU A 64 -5.63 -1.47 4.95
C LEU A 64 -6.10 -1.25 6.40
N GLN A 65 -6.90 -0.22 6.66
CA GLN A 65 -7.42 0.04 8.01
C GLN A 65 -8.25 -1.15 8.52
N ALA A 66 -9.20 -1.63 7.73
CA ALA A 66 -10.02 -2.77 8.10
C ALA A 66 -9.20 -4.06 8.30
N ALA A 67 -8.15 -4.27 7.49
CA ALA A 67 -7.25 -5.40 7.64
C ALA A 67 -6.42 -5.33 8.93
N LEU A 68 -6.04 -4.13 9.38
CA LEU A 68 -5.32 -3.91 10.64
C LEU A 68 -6.25 -4.03 11.84
N ASP A 69 -7.45 -3.46 11.77
CA ASP A 69 -8.47 -3.57 12.82
C ASP A 69 -8.91 -5.02 13.07
N SER A 70 -8.75 -5.89 12.07
CA SER A 70 -9.04 -7.33 12.18
C SER A 70 -7.91 -8.15 12.81
N LYS A 71 -6.75 -7.54 13.13
CA LYS A 71 -5.64 -8.24 13.79
C LYS A 71 -5.81 -8.18 15.30
N GLN A 72 -5.45 -9.26 15.96
CA GLN A 72 -5.30 -9.31 17.42
C GLN A 72 -4.03 -8.55 17.82
N ASP A 73 -4.11 -7.72 18.86
CA ASP A 73 -2.96 -7.03 19.43
C ASP A 73 -2.14 -8.01 20.29
N GLY A 74 -0.81 -7.95 20.15
CA GLY A 74 0.11 -8.74 20.98
C GLY A 74 -0.04 -8.42 22.48
N SER A 75 -0.53 -7.23 22.83
CA SER A 75 -0.84 -6.86 24.21
C SER A 75 -1.98 -7.68 24.82
N GLU A 76 -2.78 -8.38 24.02
CA GLU A 76 -3.90 -9.21 24.49
C GLU A 76 -3.48 -10.64 24.83
N LYS A 77 -2.22 -11.02 24.52
CA LYS A 77 -1.71 -12.37 24.75
C LYS A 77 -1.70 -12.72 26.24
N GLY A 78 -2.49 -13.72 26.58
CA GLY A 78 -2.57 -14.28 27.93
C GLY A 78 -3.30 -13.41 28.95
N ASN A 79 -3.92 -12.32 28.49
CA ASN A 79 -4.76 -11.46 29.32
C ASN A 79 -6.22 -11.95 29.31
N ALA A 80 -6.96 -11.61 30.36
CA ALA A 80 -8.40 -11.83 30.39
C ALA A 80 -9.07 -11.08 29.22
N ASN A 81 -10.08 -11.71 28.60
CA ASN A 81 -10.74 -11.23 27.37
C ASN A 81 -9.84 -11.14 26.11
N GLY A 82 -8.59 -11.59 26.19
CA GLY A 82 -7.69 -11.75 25.05
C GLY A 82 -7.64 -13.19 24.54
N TYR A 83 -6.44 -13.61 24.12
CA TYR A 83 -6.20 -14.97 23.59
C TYR A 83 -5.19 -15.74 24.43
N ALA A 84 -5.33 -17.07 24.46
CA ALA A 84 -4.41 -17.94 25.19
C ALA A 84 -2.99 -17.87 24.60
N SER A 85 -1.99 -17.87 25.48
CA SER A 85 -0.60 -17.97 25.07
C SER A 85 -0.21 -19.41 24.77
N LEU A 86 0.88 -19.62 24.03
CA LEU A 86 1.55 -20.90 23.93
C LEU A 86 2.92 -20.83 24.61
N ASP A 87 3.29 -21.88 25.32
CA ASP A 87 4.62 -22.07 25.90
C ASP A 87 5.67 -22.50 24.84
N ALA A 88 6.90 -22.76 25.28
CA ALA A 88 8.00 -23.18 24.41
C ALA A 88 7.76 -24.52 23.69
N THR A 89 6.79 -25.30 24.15
CA THR A 89 6.38 -26.57 23.52
C THR A 89 5.15 -26.43 22.63
N GLY A 90 4.63 -25.22 22.46
CA GLY A 90 3.46 -24.93 21.65
C GLY A 90 2.13 -25.29 22.34
N LYS A 91 2.09 -25.35 23.68
CA LYS A 91 0.90 -25.70 24.46
C LYS A 91 0.37 -24.52 25.25
N VAL A 92 -0.94 -24.49 25.50
CA VAL A 92 -1.53 -23.51 26.41
C VAL A 92 -1.02 -23.78 27.84
N PRO A 93 -0.39 -22.80 28.51
CA PRO A 93 0.09 -22.99 29.87
C PRO A 93 -1.03 -23.38 30.84
N ALA A 94 -0.75 -24.30 31.76
CA ALA A 94 -1.72 -24.77 32.76
C ALA A 94 -2.32 -23.62 33.61
N ALA A 95 -1.56 -22.54 33.82
CA ALA A 95 -2.02 -21.34 34.52
C ALA A 95 -3.17 -20.58 33.82
N GLN A 96 -3.42 -20.87 32.53
CA GLN A 96 -4.51 -20.27 31.74
C GLN A 96 -5.72 -21.21 31.62
N LEU A 97 -5.70 -22.35 32.32
CA LEU A 97 -6.81 -23.30 32.36
C LEU A 97 -7.55 -23.20 33.71
N PRO A 98 -8.87 -23.40 33.74
CA PRO A 98 -9.63 -23.50 34.98
C PRO A 98 -9.04 -24.53 35.96
N SER A 99 -8.88 -24.14 37.23
CA SER A 99 -8.28 -25.02 38.23
C SER A 99 -9.08 -26.30 38.49
N THR A 100 -10.40 -26.25 38.28
CA THR A 100 -11.33 -27.39 38.40
C THR A 100 -11.01 -28.55 37.46
N LEU A 101 -10.29 -28.29 36.37
CA LEU A 101 -9.85 -29.34 35.45
C LEU A 101 -8.72 -30.20 36.07
N PHE A 102 -7.92 -29.63 36.97
CA PHE A 102 -6.84 -30.33 37.65
C PHE A 102 -7.40 -31.05 38.89
N GLY A 103 -7.67 -32.35 38.74
CA GLY A 103 -8.11 -33.23 39.83
C GLY A 103 -9.53 -33.77 39.71
N SER A 104 -10.40 -33.16 38.89
CA SER A 104 -11.73 -33.72 38.58
C SER A 104 -11.78 -34.49 37.26
N LEU A 105 -10.88 -34.20 36.33
CA LEU A 105 -10.77 -34.96 35.08
C LEU A 105 -9.95 -36.24 35.30
N ASN A 106 -10.56 -37.39 35.00
CA ASN A 106 -9.85 -38.65 34.86
C ASN A 106 -9.60 -38.90 33.37
N TYR A 107 -8.38 -38.64 32.90
CA TYR A 107 -8.03 -38.89 31.50
C TYR A 107 -7.90 -40.40 31.29
N GLN A 108 -8.83 -40.96 30.53
CA GLN A 108 -8.96 -42.40 30.28
C GLN A 108 -7.89 -42.96 29.30
N GLY A 109 -6.99 -42.10 28.79
CA GLY A 109 -5.96 -42.50 27.84
C GLY A 109 -6.53 -42.88 26.47
N ASP A 110 -5.79 -43.70 25.72
CA ASP A 110 -6.22 -44.17 24.41
C ASP A 110 -7.37 -45.17 24.55
N TRP A 111 -8.52 -44.85 23.97
CA TRP A 111 -9.65 -45.77 23.90
C TRP A 111 -9.42 -46.84 22.81
N ASN A 112 -9.49 -48.10 23.20
CA ASN A 112 -9.43 -49.25 22.30
C ASN A 112 -10.84 -49.66 21.85
N ALA A 113 -11.16 -49.36 20.59
CA ALA A 113 -12.46 -49.68 19.99
C ALA A 113 -12.77 -51.18 19.94
N ASN A 114 -11.76 -52.02 19.73
CA ASN A 114 -11.94 -53.46 19.60
C ASN A 114 -12.32 -54.12 20.94
N THR A 115 -11.90 -53.52 22.05
CA THR A 115 -12.15 -54.07 23.40
C THR A 115 -13.08 -53.19 24.23
N ASN A 116 -13.59 -52.08 23.68
CA ASN A 116 -14.31 -51.03 24.40
C ASN A 116 -13.66 -50.69 25.75
N THR A 117 -12.33 -50.49 25.72
CA THR A 117 -11.54 -50.25 26.93
C THR A 117 -10.76 -48.94 26.81
N PRO A 118 -10.86 -48.04 27.79
CA PRO A 118 -11.77 -48.13 28.94
C PRO A 118 -13.23 -47.97 28.51
N THR A 119 -14.14 -48.57 29.26
CA THR A 119 -15.57 -48.55 28.95
C THR A 119 -16.10 -47.12 29.09
N ILE A 120 -16.60 -46.54 28.01
CA ILE A 120 -17.25 -45.23 28.03
C ILE A 120 -18.62 -45.41 28.72
N PRO A 121 -18.95 -44.63 29.77
CA PRO A 121 -20.25 -44.69 30.44
C PRO A 121 -21.44 -44.36 29.53
#